data_AF-A0A2N7FJM7-F1
#
_entry.id   AF-A0A2N7FJM7-F1
#
_cell.length_a   1.000
_cell.length_b   1.000
_cell.length_c   1.000
_cell.angle_alpha   90.00
_cell.angle_beta   90.00
_cell.angle_gamma   90.00
#
_symmetry.space_group_name_H-M   'P 1'
#
loop_
_entity.id
_entity.type
_entity.pdbx_description
1 polymer ?
#
loop_
_entity_poly.entity_id
_entity_poly.type
_entity_poly.pdbx_seq_one_letter_code
_entity_poly.pdbx_strand_id
1 'polypeptide(L)'
;MDIEGVGETTAAMLYTTLGDGKQFKNGRQASAFVGLTPKQHSSGGKVFMIGIDKCGGVKELRSLLYLGAMSYVGRLPEKPKTQKDAWLRSIIDRIGFKKACIALANKVVRTAWAMLRYETEYKPVLLTN
;
A
#
# COMPACT_ATOMS: atom_id res chain seq x y z
N MET A 1 7.15 7.65 10.43
CA MET A 1 7.32 7.19 9.03
C MET A 1 6.68 8.24 8.14
N ASP A 2 7.48 9.01 7.40
CA ASP A 2 6.99 10.18 6.68
C ASP A 2 6.57 9.86 5.24
N ILE A 3 5.58 8.97 5.10
CA ILE A 3 5.04 8.53 3.80
C ILE A 3 3.73 9.27 3.55
N GLU A 4 3.52 9.81 2.36
CA GLU A 4 2.27 10.51 2.04
C GLU A 4 1.07 9.56 2.14
N GLY A 5 0.01 10.01 2.82
CA GLY A 5 -1.17 9.20 3.12
C GLY A 5 -1.04 8.32 4.38
N VAL A 6 0.07 8.41 5.12
CA VAL A 6 0.27 7.72 6.41
C VAL A 6 0.29 8.75 7.53
N GLY A 7 -0.73 8.72 8.40
CA GLY A 7 -0.74 9.50 9.64
C GLY A 7 -0.06 8.78 10.81
N GLU A 8 0.14 9.46 11.94
CA GLU A 8 0.86 8.95 13.11
C GLU A 8 0.35 7.59 13.60
N THR A 9 -0.96 7.42 13.76
CA THR A 9 -1.56 6.15 14.18
C THR A 9 -1.30 5.02 13.18
N THR A 10 -1.33 5.34 11.88
CA THR A 10 -1.05 4.34 10.83
C THR A 10 0.45 4.00 10.82
N ALA A 11 1.32 4.98 11.04
CA ALA A 11 2.76 4.77 11.16
C ALA A 11 3.10 3.89 12.37
N ALA A 12 2.50 4.15 13.53
CA ALA A 12 2.66 3.33 14.73
C ALA A 12 2.21 1.88 14.48
N MET A 13 1.04 1.69 13.87
CA MET A 13 0.53 0.37 13.50
C MET A 13 1.40 -0.35 12.47
N LEU A 14 1.95 0.37 11.48
CA LEU A 14 2.91 -0.20 10.53
C LEU A 14 4.18 -0.66 11.26
N TYR A 15 4.72 0.17 12.16
CA TYR A 15 5.92 -0.16 12.92
C TYR A 15 5.72 -1.38 13.82
N THR A 16 4.62 -1.44 14.57
CA THR A 16 4.33 -2.59 15.45
C THR A 16 4.03 -3.86 14.66
N THR A 17 3.37 -3.74 13.50
CA THR A 17 3.01 -4.91 12.68
C THR A 17 4.20 -5.45 11.88
N LEU A 18 5.07 -4.56 11.38
CA LEU A 18 6.19 -4.94 10.52
C LEU A 18 7.51 -5.09 11.27
N GLY A 19 7.66 -4.59 12.50
CA GLY A 19 8.90 -4.68 13.27
C GLY A 19 10.12 -4.14 12.50
N ASP A 20 11.22 -4.90 12.51
CA ASP A 20 12.43 -4.61 11.71
C ASP A 20 12.35 -5.12 10.25
N GLY A 21 11.22 -5.72 9.87
CA GLY A 21 10.95 -6.24 8.53
C GLY A 21 11.76 -7.48 8.14
N LYS A 22 12.62 -8.03 9.01
CA LYS A 22 13.47 -9.19 8.68
C LYS A 22 12.69 -10.50 8.59
N GLN A 23 11.52 -10.58 9.22
CA GLN A 23 10.61 -11.73 9.13
C GLN A 23 9.98 -11.90 7.73
N PHE A 24 10.11 -10.90 6.84
CA PHE A 24 9.64 -11.00 5.46
C PHE A 24 10.81 -11.01 4.47
N LYS A 25 10.74 -11.93 3.51
CA LYS A 25 11.68 -12.03 2.38
C LYS A 25 11.65 -10.80 1.49
N ASN A 26 10.47 -10.21 1.30
CA ASN A 26 10.28 -9.01 0.49
C ASN A 26 8.98 -8.26 0.89
N GLY A 27 8.84 -7.02 0.40
CA GLY A 27 7.64 -6.21 0.67
C GLY A 27 6.34 -6.82 0.15
N ARG A 28 6.37 -7.72 -0.84
CA ARG A 28 5.16 -8.42 -1.32
C ARG A 28 4.65 -9.38 -0.27
N GLN A 29 5.54 -10.08 0.44
CA GLN A 29 5.19 -10.94 1.56
C GLN A 29 4.64 -10.12 2.73
N ALA A 30 5.25 -8.97 3.06
CA ALA A 30 4.72 -8.06 4.06
C ALA A 30 3.31 -7.55 3.70
N SER A 31 3.09 -7.16 2.45
CA SER A 31 1.76 -6.73 1.98
C SER A 31 0.72 -7.85 1.98
N ALA A 32 1.14 -9.10 1.72
CA ALA A 32 0.26 -10.26 1.82
C ALA A 32 -0.10 -10.56 3.28
N PHE A 33 0.86 -10.45 4.18
CA PHE A 33 0.66 -10.59 5.63
C PHE A 33 -0.31 -9.55 6.18
N VAL A 34 -0.21 -8.28 5.78
CA VAL A 34 -1.18 -7.23 6.16
C VAL A 34 -2.57 -7.49 5.54
N GLY A 35 -2.64 -8.30 4.48
CA GLY A 35 -3.88 -8.67 3.81
C GLY A 35 -4.32 -7.65 2.75
N LEU A 36 -3.36 -7.04 2.05
CA LEU A 36 -3.58 -6.10 0.93
C LEU A 36 -3.37 -6.75 -0.44
N THR A 37 -3.24 -8.07 -0.49
CA THR A 37 -3.15 -8.84 -1.73
C THR A 37 -4.47 -9.57 -2.00
N PRO A 38 -4.88 -9.70 -3.28
CA PRO A 38 -5.97 -10.59 -3.68
C PRO A 38 -5.77 -12.00 -3.13
N LYS A 39 -6.86 -12.65 -2.70
CA LYS A 39 -6.82 -14.06 -2.31
C LYS A 39 -6.65 -14.91 -3.56
N GLN A 40 -5.74 -15.88 -3.50
CA GLN A 40 -5.56 -16.87 -4.56
C GLN A 40 -6.44 -18.09 -4.28
N HIS A 41 -7.28 -18.47 -5.23
CA HIS A 41 -8.01 -19.73 -5.22
C HIS A 41 -7.48 -20.60 -6.36
N SER A 42 -6.98 -21.79 -6.04
CA SER A 42 -6.42 -22.71 -7.04
C SER A 42 -7.03 -24.09 -6.88
N SER A 43 -7.55 -24.65 -7.96
CA SER A 43 -8.00 -26.05 -8.03
C SER A 43 -7.62 -26.65 -9.37
N GLY A 44 -7.14 -27.90 -9.37
CA GLY A 44 -6.81 -28.64 -10.59
C GLY A 44 -5.87 -27.91 -11.56
N GLY A 45 -4.87 -27.17 -11.07
CA GLY A 45 -3.90 -26.43 -11.90
C GLY A 45 -4.37 -25.07 -12.44
N LYS A 46 -5.61 -24.64 -12.16
CA LYS A 46 -6.10 -23.31 -12.53
C LYS A 46 -6.01 -22.37 -11.33
N VAL A 47 -5.32 -21.24 -11.52
CA VAL A 47 -5.16 -20.20 -10.51
C VAL A 47 -6.08 -19.02 -10.82
N PHE A 48 -7.00 -18.71 -9.90
CA PHE A 48 -7.84 -17.53 -9.94
C PHE A 48 -7.47 -16.59 -8.79
N MET A 49 -7.37 -15.30 -9.09
CA MET A 49 -7.28 -14.25 -8.07
C MET A 49 -8.68 -13.68 -7.85
N ILE A 50 -9.17 -13.80 -6.63
CA ILE A 50 -10.46 -13.26 -6.18
C ILE A 50 -10.24 -11.92 -5.45
N GLY A 51 -11.27 -11.40 -4.78
CA GLY A 51 -11.18 -10.17 -4.01
C GLY A 51 -10.12 -10.20 -2.89
N ILE A 52 -9.95 -9.07 -2.21
CA ILE A 52 -9.06 -8.96 -1.06
C ILE A 52 -9.50 -9.94 0.02
N ASP A 53 -8.53 -10.67 0.58
CA ASP A 53 -8.81 -11.55 1.71
C ASP A 53 -9.29 -10.75 2.92
N LYS A 54 -10.47 -11.08 3.43
CA LYS A 54 -11.05 -10.43 4.62
C LYS A 54 -10.87 -11.26 5.90
N CYS A 55 -10.46 -12.52 5.77
CA CYS A 55 -10.27 -13.44 6.89
C CYS A 55 -8.83 -13.38 7.41
N GLY A 56 -7.86 -13.14 6.53
CA GLY A 56 -6.45 -12.94 6.89
C GLY A 56 -6.04 -11.49 7.12
N GLY A 57 -4.84 -11.36 7.68
CA GLY A 57 -4.11 -10.12 7.91
C GLY A 57 -4.61 -9.27 9.08
N VAL A 58 -4.11 -8.03 9.15
CA VAL A 58 -4.38 -7.12 10.27
C VAL A 58 -5.50 -6.16 9.87
N LYS A 59 -6.73 -6.46 10.28
CA LYS A 59 -7.96 -5.77 9.84
C LYS A 59 -7.93 -4.27 10.13
N GLU A 60 -7.44 -3.90 11.30
CA GLU A 60 -7.34 -2.52 11.79
C GLU A 60 -6.34 -1.74 10.93
N LEU A 61 -5.15 -2.30 10.70
CA LEU A 61 -4.12 -1.69 9.85
C LEU A 61 -4.61 -1.54 8.41
N ARG A 62 -5.28 -2.56 7.84
CA ARG A 62 -5.85 -2.48 6.50
C ARG A 62 -6.89 -1.36 6.37
N SER A 63 -7.74 -1.20 7.38
CA SER A 63 -8.73 -0.11 7.42
C SER A 63 -8.07 1.27 7.47
N LEU A 64 -7.07 1.43 8.35
CA LEU A 64 -6.30 2.68 8.46
C LEU A 64 -5.58 3.03 7.15
N LEU A 65 -4.92 2.06 6.53
CA LEU A 65 -4.24 2.25 5.24
C LEU A 65 -5.21 2.63 4.12
N TYR A 66 -6.41 2.04 4.10
CA TYR A 66 -7.42 2.40 3.12
C TYR A 66 -7.97 3.81 3.35
N LEU A 67 -8.21 4.22 4.59
CA LEU A 67 -8.65 5.58 4.92
C LEU A 67 -7.58 6.63 4.59
N GLY A 68 -6.33 6.37 4.94
CA GLY A 68 -5.19 7.21 4.58
C GLY A 68 -5.03 7.32 3.06
N ALA A 69 -5.19 6.21 2.34
CA ALA A 69 -5.19 6.20 0.89
C ALA A 69 -6.35 6.99 0.29
N MET A 70 -7.58 6.87 0.81
CA MET A 70 -8.72 7.66 0.35
C MET A 70 -8.49 9.16 0.54
N SER A 71 -7.94 9.56 1.69
CA SER A 71 -7.59 10.96 1.97
C SER A 71 -6.58 11.51 0.97
N TYR A 72 -5.52 10.75 0.68
CA TYR A 72 -4.49 11.16 -0.27
C TYR A 72 -4.99 11.17 -1.73
N VAL A 73 -5.64 10.08 -2.17
CA VAL A 73 -6.17 9.95 -3.53
C VAL A 73 -7.27 10.98 -3.80
N GLY A 74 -8.13 11.26 -2.82
CA GLY A 74 -9.19 12.26 -2.92
C GLY A 74 -8.69 13.71 -3.00
N ARG A 75 -7.42 13.96 -2.64
CA ARG A 75 -6.78 15.28 -2.68
C ARG A 75 -5.67 15.36 -3.72
N LEU A 76 -5.66 14.46 -4.70
CA LEU A 76 -4.64 14.48 -5.76
C LEU A 76 -4.66 15.83 -6.49
N PRO A 77 -3.50 16.50 -6.64
CA PRO A 77 -3.43 17.77 -7.34
C PRO A 77 -3.81 17.58 -8.80
N GLU A 78 -4.48 18.57 -9.41
CA GLU A 78 -4.90 18.55 -10.82
C GLU A 78 -3.74 18.18 -11.76
N LYS A 79 -2.60 18.84 -11.55
CA LYS A 79 -1.33 18.51 -12.20
C LYS A 79 -0.49 17.62 -11.26
N PRO A 80 -0.07 16.41 -11.68
CA PRO A 80 0.80 15.56 -10.89
C PRO A 80 2.09 16.28 -10.48
N LYS A 81 2.46 16.23 -9.20
CA LYS A 81 3.74 16.79 -8.71
C LYS A 81 4.79 15.72 -8.51
N THR A 82 4.35 14.50 -8.20
CA THR A 82 5.21 13.34 -7.99
C THR A 82 4.93 12.24 -8.99
N GLN A 83 5.89 11.33 -9.19
CA GLN A 83 5.65 10.09 -9.95
C GLN A 83 4.51 9.26 -9.33
N LYS A 84 4.30 9.36 -8.01
CA LYS A 84 3.20 8.70 -7.32
C LYS A 84 1.86 9.29 -7.74
N ASP A 85 1.73 10.60 -7.84
CA ASP A 85 0.50 11.27 -8.28
C ASP A 85 0.12 10.86 -9.70
N ALA A 86 1.09 10.89 -10.62
CA ALA A 86 0.89 10.50 -12.01
C ALA A 86 0.48 9.02 -12.11
N TRP A 87 1.17 8.15 -11.36
CA TRP A 87 0.83 6.74 -11.28
C TRP A 87 -0.59 6.52 -10.72
N LEU A 88 -0.99 7.23 -9.66
CA LEU A 88 -2.33 7.10 -9.10
C LEU A 88 -3.42 7.56 -10.08
N ARG A 89 -3.23 8.69 -10.75
CA ARG A 89 -4.14 9.16 -11.81
C ARG A 89 -4.32 8.11 -12.90
N SER A 90 -3.22 7.55 -13.41
CA SER A 90 -3.29 6.47 -14.42
C SER A 90 -4.09 5.24 -13.95
N ILE A 91 -4.05 4.90 -12.66
CA ILE A 91 -4.84 3.79 -12.10
C ILE A 91 -6.30 4.17 -11.96
N ILE A 92 -6.60 5.39 -11.51
CA ILE A 92 -7.98 5.89 -11.39
C ILE A 92 -8.65 5.85 -12.76
N ASP A 93 -8.00 6.36 -13.79
CA ASP A 93 -8.54 6.39 -15.15
C ASP A 93 -8.77 4.98 -15.70
N ARG A 94 -7.85 4.04 -15.40
CA ARG A 94 -7.92 2.67 -15.92
C ARG A 94 -8.94 1.79 -15.20
N ILE A 95 -9.03 1.88 -13.86
CA ILE A 95 -9.78 0.89 -13.05
C ILE A 95 -10.60 1.50 -11.89
N GLY A 96 -10.60 2.81 -11.72
CA GLY A 96 -11.44 3.54 -10.78
C GLY A 96 -10.84 3.83 -9.39
N PHE A 97 -11.43 4.81 -8.72
CA PHE A 97 -10.98 5.41 -7.45
C PHE A 97 -10.71 4.40 -6.32
N LYS A 98 -11.66 3.53 -6.01
CA LYS A 98 -11.54 2.58 -4.88
C LYS A 98 -10.39 1.59 -5.09
N LYS A 99 -10.18 1.14 -6.34
CA LYS A 99 -9.07 0.24 -6.68
C LYS A 99 -7.73 0.97 -6.63
N ALA A 100 -7.68 2.25 -7.00
CA ALA A 100 -6.49 3.08 -6.81
C ALA A 100 -6.13 3.24 -5.32
N CYS A 101 -7.10 3.40 -4.43
CA CYS A 101 -6.87 3.46 -2.99
C CYS A 101 -6.24 2.15 -2.45
N ILE A 102 -6.73 0.99 -2.90
CA ILE A 102 -6.13 -0.30 -2.54
C ILE A 102 -4.71 -0.44 -3.10
N ALA A 103 -4.48 -0.01 -4.35
CA ALA A 103 -3.15 -0.03 -4.94
C ALA A 103 -2.17 0.85 -4.15
N LEU A 104 -2.61 2.03 -3.70
CA LEU A 104 -1.82 2.91 -2.85
C LEU A 104 -1.51 2.27 -1.49
N ALA A 105 -2.51 1.71 -0.81
CA ALA A 105 -2.32 1.01 0.46
C ALA A 105 -1.28 -0.11 0.33
N ASN A 106 -1.36 -0.92 -0.73
CA ASN A 106 -0.39 -1.96 -1.03
C ASN A 106 1.03 -1.39 -1.23
N LYS A 107 1.15 -0.31 -2.01
CA LYS A 107 2.43 0.37 -2.22
C LYS A 107 3.00 0.93 -0.92
N VAL A 108 2.18 1.53 -0.07
CA VAL A 108 2.58 2.06 1.24
C VAL A 108 3.18 0.96 2.12
N VAL A 109 2.54 -0.22 2.23
CA VAL A 109 3.11 -1.32 3.04
C VAL A 109 4.44 -1.80 2.49
N ARG A 110 4.57 -1.89 1.16
CA ARG A 110 5.82 -2.31 0.53
C ARG A 110 6.95 -1.29 0.76
N THR A 111 6.63 0.00 0.70
CA THR A 111 7.55 1.09 1.01
C THR A 111 7.92 1.09 2.49
N ALA A 112 6.94 0.98 3.38
CA ALA A 112 7.14 0.92 4.82
C ALA A 112 8.05 -0.25 5.21
N TRP A 113 7.82 -1.43 4.64
CA TRP A 113 8.70 -2.59 4.82
C TRP A 113 10.14 -2.30 4.36
N ALA A 114 10.32 -1.70 3.18
CA ALA A 114 11.65 -1.38 2.67
C ALA A 114 12.39 -0.38 3.57
N MET A 115 11.68 0.65 4.05
CA MET A 115 12.23 1.63 4.99
C MET A 115 12.69 0.98 6.29
N LEU A 116 11.88 0.08 6.87
CA LEU A 116 12.23 -0.62 8.11
C LEU A 116 13.39 -1.60 7.90
N ARG A 117 13.36 -2.36 6.80
CA ARG A 117 14.36 -3.38 6.51
C ARG A 117 15.75 -2.82 6.19
N TYR A 118 15.80 -1.68 5.53
CA TYR A 118 17.05 -1.05 5.07
C TYR A 118 17.40 0.21 5.86
N GLU A 119 16.63 0.53 6.90
CA GLU A 119 16.82 1.72 7.74
C GLU A 119 16.91 3.02 6.90
N THR A 120 16.13 3.09 5.83
CA THR A 120 16.12 4.23 4.90
C THR A 120 14.92 5.14 5.15
N GLU A 121 15.12 6.43 4.94
CA GLU A 121 14.04 7.41 4.94
C GLU A 121 13.23 7.40 3.64
N TYR A 122 11.95 7.78 3.74
CA TYR A 122 11.11 7.94 2.56
C TYR A 122 11.50 9.20 1.80
N LYS A 123 11.67 9.08 0.48
CA LYS A 123 11.96 10.21 -0.41
C LYS A 123 10.97 10.20 -1.58
N PRO A 124 10.08 11.20 -1.70
CA PRO A 124 9.17 11.28 -2.84
C PRO A 124 9.95 11.62 -4.12
N VAL A 125 9.64 10.91 -5.20
CA VAL A 125 10.21 11.23 -6.51
C VAL A 125 9.37 12.32 -7.16
N LEU A 126 9.89 13.54 -7.13
CA LEU A 126 9.30 14.70 -7.78
C LEU A 126 9.36 14.53 -9.31
N LEU A 127 8.33 14.96 -10.01
CA LEU A 127 8.40 15.17 -11.45
C LEU A 127 9.12 16.49 -11.66
N THR A 128 10.29 16.45 -12.26
CA THR A 128 10.95 17.67 -12.75
C THR A 128 10.07 18.26 -13.85
N ASN A 129 9.78 19.56 -13.77
CA ASN A 129 9.09 20.30 -14.82
C ASN A 129 9.89 20.27 -16.13
#